data_AF-A0A2A4RNG2-F1
#
_entry.id   AF-A0A2A4RNG2-F1
#
_cell.length_a   1.000
_cell.length_b   1.000
_cell.length_c   1.000
_cell.angle_alpha   90.00
_cell.angle_beta   90.00
_cell.angle_gamma   90.00
#
_symmetry.space_group_name_H-M   'P 1'
#
loop_
_entity.id
_entity.type
_entity.pdbx_description
1 polymer ?
#
loop_
_entity_poly.entity_id
_entity_poly.type
_entity_poly.pdbx_seq_one_letter_code
_entity_poly.pdbx_strand_id
1 'polypeptide(L)'
;MMKRCIAISIMLISSYCTCTHAQSNERTRALIDQLGNGSWLERDLASNELLNLDKDQGHEISLEELEQYLMDPTLSLEARTRLAGVCLARFLKYPKGGLGVSFGSITPGAIEVQPINNDERFPATAMLNPGDAIALIGDTMLIDSFDLRAQILSRVPGETLPATVLRNGEYLQMDLPLGSLEQLTGAARLDKPLAWRALELRWARKGIVLETPDVIGQKINTTQWMNAAFGDAIPPSPRSPKGRLTAAIVGGAHQIVTTGLTRSRRVQLWESVSNFKQKLFENRTVLLRNQVSLLKANRTVYEHQLANLEAGSSEHSIHEEYVRLVTNQIEELEKQLDQYQAIKDVERNP
;
A
#
# COMPACT_ATOMS: atom_id res chain seq x y z
N MET A 1 22.96 -32.15 53.51
CA MET A 1 23.58 -30.82 53.68
C MET A 1 23.85 -30.10 52.33
N MET A 2 23.11 -30.39 51.26
CA MET A 2 23.46 -29.97 49.88
C MET A 2 22.26 -29.40 49.09
N LYS A 3 21.25 -28.85 49.77
CA LYS A 3 20.02 -28.28 49.15
C LYS A 3 19.81 -26.78 49.40
N ARG A 4 20.74 -26.08 50.08
CA ARG A 4 20.59 -24.65 50.44
C ARG A 4 21.42 -23.67 49.60
N CYS A 5 22.29 -24.12 48.70
CA CYS A 5 23.12 -23.22 47.86
C CYS A 5 22.50 -22.81 46.52
N ILE A 6 21.41 -23.44 46.05
CA ILE A 6 20.84 -23.15 44.72
C ILE A 6 19.88 -21.94 44.76
N ALA A 7 19.29 -21.63 45.92
CA ALA A 7 18.29 -20.55 46.04
C ALA A 7 18.89 -19.13 45.96
N ILE A 8 20.18 -18.94 46.27
CA ILE A 8 20.82 -17.61 46.29
C ILE A 8 21.27 -17.18 44.89
N SER A 9 21.64 -18.12 44.01
CA SER A 9 22.03 -17.78 42.63
C SER A 9 20.86 -17.35 41.74
N ILE A 10 19.62 -17.79 42.02
CA ILE A 10 18.44 -17.39 41.22
C ILE A 10 18.01 -15.94 41.54
N MET A 11 18.17 -15.46 42.78
CA MET A 11 17.83 -14.08 43.14
C MET A 11 18.79 -13.04 42.55
N LEU A 12 20.08 -13.35 42.42
CA LEU A 12 21.05 -12.41 41.87
C LEU A 12 20.89 -12.25 40.35
N ILE A 13 20.59 -13.32 39.60
CA ILE A 13 20.35 -13.23 38.14
C ILE A 13 19.09 -12.41 37.83
N SER A 14 18.05 -12.49 38.68
CA SER A 14 16.83 -11.69 38.49
C SER A 14 17.05 -10.19 38.66
N SER A 15 18.00 -9.77 39.50
CA SER A 15 18.21 -8.35 39.81
C SER A 15 19.05 -7.61 38.75
N TYR A 16 19.91 -8.31 38.01
CA TYR A 16 20.66 -7.71 36.90
C TYR A 16 19.81 -7.49 35.64
N CYS A 17 18.75 -8.28 35.45
CA CYS A 17 17.92 -8.21 34.25
C CYS A 17 17.00 -6.98 34.22
N THR A 18 16.58 -6.47 35.39
CA THR A 18 15.67 -5.31 35.47
C THR A 18 16.37 -3.96 35.27
N CYS A 19 17.66 -3.84 35.64
CA CYS A 19 18.38 -2.58 35.52
C CYS A 19 18.77 -2.24 34.06
N THR A 20 19.10 -3.24 33.24
CA THR A 20 19.49 -3.03 31.84
C THR A 20 18.31 -2.58 30.98
N HIS A 21 17.12 -3.13 31.23
CA HIS A 21 15.92 -2.74 30.48
C HIS A 21 15.46 -1.31 30.80
N ALA A 22 15.56 -0.88 32.07
CA ALA A 22 15.24 0.50 32.46
C ALA A 22 16.15 1.53 31.76
N GLN A 23 17.46 1.29 31.71
CA GLN A 23 18.42 2.19 31.06
C GLN A 23 18.22 2.28 29.53
N SER A 24 17.89 1.17 28.88
CA SER A 24 17.58 1.15 27.44
C SER A 24 16.37 2.03 27.10
N ASN A 25 15.33 1.95 27.94
CA ASN A 25 14.11 2.74 27.77
C ASN A 25 14.37 4.25 27.97
N GLU A 26 15.24 4.62 28.92
CA GLU A 26 15.67 6.01 29.12
C GLU A 26 16.44 6.56 27.92
N ARG A 27 17.40 5.80 27.37
CA ARG A 27 18.16 6.23 26.17
C ARG A 27 17.26 6.37 24.95
N THR A 28 16.38 5.40 24.71
CA THR A 28 15.41 5.45 23.62
C THR A 28 14.52 6.68 23.74
N ARG A 29 14.00 6.96 24.94
CA ARG A 29 13.19 8.14 25.19
C ARG A 29 13.96 9.43 24.91
N ALA A 30 15.21 9.52 25.36
CA ALA A 30 16.06 10.69 25.11
C ALA A 30 16.28 10.94 23.61
N LEU A 31 16.51 9.89 22.81
CA LEU A 31 16.64 10.02 21.35
C LEU A 31 15.34 10.47 20.69
N ILE A 32 14.20 9.96 21.17
CA ILE A 32 12.88 10.36 20.67
C ILE A 32 12.59 11.84 20.99
N ASP A 33 12.91 12.29 22.20
CA ASP A 33 12.77 13.70 22.56
C ASP A 33 13.71 14.59 21.71
N GLN A 34 14.91 14.10 21.37
CA GLN A 34 15.83 14.78 20.44
C GLN A 34 15.30 14.89 19.00
N LEU A 35 14.35 14.05 18.56
CA LEU A 35 13.69 14.22 17.26
C LEU A 35 12.89 15.53 17.17
N GLY A 36 12.54 16.14 18.30
CA GLY A 36 11.87 17.45 18.37
C GLY A 36 12.83 18.64 18.51
N ASN A 37 14.15 18.42 18.53
CA ASN A 37 15.14 19.47 18.76
C ASN A 37 15.10 20.54 17.66
N GLY A 38 15.37 21.82 17.98
CA GLY A 38 15.43 22.91 16.99
C GLY A 38 16.55 22.75 15.94
N SER A 39 17.64 22.06 16.28
CA SER A 39 18.77 21.77 15.38
C SER A 39 18.46 20.61 14.44
N TRP A 40 18.50 20.87 13.12
CA TRP A 40 18.26 19.83 12.11
C TRP A 40 19.27 18.68 12.19
N LEU A 41 20.54 18.99 12.46
CA LEU A 41 21.60 18.00 12.57
C LEU A 41 21.35 17.05 13.74
N GLU A 42 20.93 17.57 14.89
CA GLU A 42 20.64 16.74 16.08
C GLU A 42 19.45 15.81 15.82
N ARG A 43 18.40 16.30 15.14
CA ARG A 43 17.26 15.45 14.75
C ARG A 43 17.67 14.32 13.80
N ASP A 44 18.56 14.61 12.85
CA ASP A 44 19.03 13.62 11.89
C ASP A 44 19.93 12.57 12.55
N LEU A 45 20.85 13.02 13.43
CA LEU A 45 21.69 12.13 14.24
C LEU A 45 20.84 11.22 15.13
N ALA A 46 19.84 11.76 15.84
CA ALA A 46 18.93 10.97 16.66
C ALA A 46 18.15 9.95 15.83
N SER A 47 17.70 10.33 14.62
CA SER A 47 17.01 9.41 13.70
C SER A 47 17.93 8.26 13.27
N ASN A 48 19.18 8.58 12.91
CA ASN A 48 20.19 7.60 12.51
C ASN A 48 20.63 6.69 13.66
N GLU A 49 20.69 7.22 14.88
CA GLU A 49 21.02 6.44 16.07
C GLU A 49 19.91 5.45 16.41
N LEU A 50 18.64 5.88 16.40
CA LEU A 50 17.48 4.99 16.57
C LEU A 50 17.46 3.82 15.56
N LEU A 51 17.88 4.08 14.32
CA LEU A 51 18.01 3.05 13.27
C LEU A 51 19.12 2.02 13.55
N ASN A 52 20.14 2.39 14.32
CA ASN A 52 21.33 1.57 14.58
C ASN A 52 21.44 1.05 16.01
N LEU A 53 20.46 1.34 16.88
CA LEU A 53 20.48 0.95 18.31
C LEU A 53 20.83 -0.53 18.58
N ASP A 54 20.48 -1.46 17.68
CA ASP A 54 20.71 -2.89 17.91
C ASP A 54 22.19 -3.29 17.90
N LYS A 55 23.03 -2.49 17.23
CA LYS A 55 24.41 -2.89 16.93
C LYS A 55 25.35 -2.76 18.12
N ASP A 56 25.06 -1.85 19.04
CA ASP A 56 26.09 -1.37 19.96
C ASP A 56 25.98 -1.97 21.37
N GLN A 57 24.82 -2.48 21.80
CA GLN A 57 24.59 -2.82 23.21
C GLN A 57 23.82 -4.13 23.47
N GLY A 58 23.59 -4.96 22.46
CA GLY A 58 22.92 -6.25 22.63
C GLY A 58 21.46 -6.16 23.09
N HIS A 59 20.89 -4.96 23.06
CA HIS A 59 19.47 -4.71 23.32
C HIS A 59 18.85 -4.21 22.03
N GLU A 60 18.17 -5.11 21.33
CA GLU A 60 17.43 -4.78 20.12
C GLU A 60 16.12 -4.12 20.53
N ILE A 61 15.96 -2.84 20.19
CA ILE A 61 14.68 -2.17 20.36
C ILE A 61 13.69 -2.75 19.36
N SER A 62 12.59 -3.29 19.88
CA SER A 62 11.56 -3.90 19.05
C SER A 62 10.80 -2.84 18.24
N LEU A 63 10.23 -3.26 17.12
CA LEU A 63 9.31 -2.41 16.36
C LEU A 63 8.12 -2.00 17.25
N GLU A 64 7.62 -2.93 18.07
CA GLU A 64 6.49 -2.72 18.98
C GLU A 64 6.74 -1.57 19.97
N GLU A 65 7.94 -1.50 20.56
CA GLU A 65 8.31 -0.43 21.48
C GLU A 65 8.35 0.93 20.78
N LEU A 66 8.95 1.00 19.59
CA LEU A 66 8.96 2.24 18.79
C LEU A 66 7.54 2.71 18.41
N GLU A 67 6.66 1.77 18.08
CA GLU A 67 5.26 2.05 17.76
C GLU A 67 4.47 2.61 18.96
N GLN A 68 4.80 2.21 20.19
CA GLN A 68 4.17 2.77 21.39
C GLN A 68 4.47 4.26 21.54
N TYR A 69 5.68 4.70 21.22
CA TYR A 69 6.02 6.12 21.24
C TYR A 69 5.25 6.94 20.20
N LEU A 70 4.80 6.34 19.09
CA LEU A 70 3.92 7.02 18.14
C LEU A 70 2.53 7.34 18.73
N MET A 71 2.15 6.76 19.87
CA MET A 71 0.93 7.14 20.59
C MET A 71 1.12 8.36 21.50
N ASP A 72 2.35 8.82 21.70
CA ASP A 72 2.63 9.95 22.59
C ASP A 72 2.06 11.25 21.99
N PRO A 73 1.10 11.92 22.65
CA PRO A 73 0.52 13.17 22.16
C PRO A 73 1.48 14.35 22.25
N THR A 74 2.56 14.26 23.03
CA THR A 74 3.52 15.37 23.19
C THR A 74 4.53 15.47 22.04
N LEU A 75 4.60 14.46 21.16
CA LEU A 75 5.48 14.50 19.99
C LEU A 75 4.99 15.54 18.98
N SER A 76 5.91 16.42 18.59
CA SER A 76 5.70 17.33 17.46
C SER A 76 5.45 16.55 16.17
N LEU A 77 4.79 17.19 15.20
CA LEU A 77 4.49 16.58 13.90
C LEU A 77 5.76 16.12 13.17
N GLU A 78 6.84 16.92 13.22
CA GLU A 78 8.13 16.55 12.63
C GLU A 78 8.73 15.33 13.35
N ALA A 79 8.77 15.32 14.69
CA ALA A 79 9.31 14.22 15.47
C ALA A 79 8.54 12.91 15.17
N ARG A 80 7.20 12.97 15.14
CA ARG A 80 6.34 11.85 14.78
C ARG A 80 6.61 11.33 13.36
N THR A 81 6.80 12.23 12.41
CA THR A 81 7.12 11.87 11.00
C THR A 81 8.48 11.18 10.91
N ARG A 82 9.50 11.67 11.61
CA ARG A 82 10.83 11.05 11.67
C ARG A 82 10.77 9.68 12.34
N LEU A 83 10.08 9.57 13.47
CA LEU A 83 9.87 8.31 14.18
C LEU A 83 9.11 7.29 13.32
N ALA A 84 8.10 7.70 12.56
CA ALA A 84 7.42 6.85 11.58
C ALA A 84 8.37 6.35 10.48
N GLY A 85 9.31 7.20 10.03
CA GLY A 85 10.39 6.80 9.11
C GLY A 85 11.34 5.75 9.72
N VAL A 86 11.68 5.88 11.00
CA VAL A 86 12.45 4.87 11.74
C VAL A 86 11.67 3.56 11.82
N CYS A 87 10.39 3.62 12.19
CA CYS A 87 9.51 2.46 12.25
C CYS A 87 9.39 1.77 10.88
N LEU A 88 9.35 2.51 9.77
CA LEU A 88 9.35 1.92 8.43
C LEU A 88 10.62 1.12 8.15
N ALA A 89 11.79 1.70 8.43
CA ALA A 89 13.06 1.04 8.20
C ALA A 89 13.20 -0.24 9.03
N ARG A 90 12.66 -0.23 10.25
CA ARG A 90 12.54 -1.40 11.14
C ARG A 90 11.56 -2.42 10.58
N PHE A 91 10.37 -1.97 10.20
CA PHE A 91 9.33 -2.81 9.62
C PHE A 91 9.81 -3.52 8.36
N LEU A 92 10.65 -2.91 7.51
CA LEU A 92 11.24 -3.58 6.34
C LEU A 92 12.00 -4.86 6.70
N LYS A 93 12.69 -4.88 7.84
CA LYS A 93 13.45 -6.05 8.35
C LYS A 93 12.61 -7.00 9.21
N TYR A 94 11.52 -6.50 9.78
CA TYR A 94 10.65 -7.24 10.69
C TYR A 94 9.99 -8.46 10.01
N PRO A 95 9.81 -9.61 10.70
CA PRO A 95 9.12 -10.76 10.13
C PRO A 95 7.70 -10.44 9.69
N LYS A 96 7.31 -10.91 8.49
CA LYS A 96 5.99 -10.63 7.89
C LYS A 96 5.24 -11.91 7.60
N GLY A 97 3.93 -11.84 7.74
CA GLY A 97 3.03 -12.91 7.34
C GLY A 97 3.09 -13.16 5.83
N GLY A 98 2.93 -14.42 5.44
CA GLY A 98 2.77 -14.86 4.06
C GLY A 98 1.56 -15.78 3.95
N LEU A 99 0.75 -15.62 2.89
CA LEU A 99 -0.48 -16.42 2.73
C LEU A 99 -0.26 -17.73 1.96
N GLY A 100 0.82 -17.84 1.17
CA GLY A 100 1.07 -19.04 0.36
C GLY A 100 0.28 -19.10 -0.95
N VAL A 101 -0.10 -17.97 -1.54
CA VAL A 101 -0.92 -17.93 -2.77
C VAL A 101 -0.25 -17.07 -3.84
N SER A 102 -0.50 -17.39 -5.11
CA SER A 102 -0.35 -16.45 -6.22
C SER A 102 -1.66 -15.70 -6.45
N PHE A 103 -1.57 -14.46 -6.95
CA PHE A 103 -2.74 -13.68 -7.32
C PHE A 103 -3.08 -13.92 -8.79
N GLY A 104 -4.33 -14.28 -9.05
CA GLY A 104 -4.89 -14.52 -10.37
C GLY A 104 -5.58 -13.28 -10.94
N SER A 105 -6.74 -13.48 -11.57
CA SER A 105 -7.51 -12.39 -12.14
C SER A 105 -8.04 -11.43 -11.06
N ILE A 106 -8.04 -10.13 -11.39
CA ILE A 106 -8.63 -9.10 -10.52
C ILE A 106 -10.01 -8.79 -11.09
N THR A 107 -11.04 -9.08 -10.31
CA THR A 107 -12.41 -8.68 -10.61
C THR A 107 -12.82 -7.52 -9.70
N PRO A 108 -13.76 -6.65 -10.10
CA PRO A 108 -14.19 -5.54 -9.25
C PRO A 108 -14.65 -6.03 -7.87
N GLY A 109 -13.86 -5.75 -6.84
CA GLY A 109 -14.14 -6.11 -5.46
C GLY A 109 -13.77 -7.52 -5.03
N ALA A 110 -13.09 -8.32 -5.86
CA ALA A 110 -12.54 -9.60 -5.45
C ALA A 110 -11.27 -9.97 -6.24
N ILE A 111 -10.28 -10.52 -5.53
CA ILE A 111 -8.98 -10.90 -6.10
C ILE A 111 -8.86 -12.41 -6.06
N GLU A 112 -8.81 -13.04 -7.23
CA GLU A 112 -8.62 -14.48 -7.34
C GLU A 112 -7.27 -14.88 -6.74
N VAL A 113 -7.27 -15.97 -5.99
CA VAL A 113 -6.09 -16.56 -5.38
C VAL A 113 -5.92 -17.99 -5.85
N GLN A 114 -4.67 -18.36 -6.11
CA GLN A 114 -4.30 -19.73 -6.42
C GLN A 114 -3.32 -20.21 -5.33
N PRO A 115 -3.72 -21.16 -4.47
CA PRO A 115 -2.86 -21.66 -3.41
C PRO A 115 -1.66 -22.43 -3.99
N ILE A 116 -0.50 -22.27 -3.36
CA ILE A 116 0.66 -23.12 -3.61
C ILE A 116 0.33 -24.51 -3.05
N ASN A 117 0.56 -25.56 -3.84
CA ASN A 117 0.12 -26.92 -3.51
C ASN A 117 0.62 -27.40 -2.14
N ASN A 118 -0.31 -27.51 -1.18
CA ASN A 118 -0.18 -28.16 0.14
C ASN A 118 1.16 -27.92 0.85
N ASP A 119 1.60 -26.67 0.90
CA ASP A 119 2.80 -26.30 1.64
C ASP A 119 2.45 -26.10 3.12
N GLU A 120 2.91 -27.01 3.99
CA GLU A 120 2.66 -26.95 5.44
C GLU A 120 3.17 -25.65 6.09
N ARG A 121 4.13 -24.96 5.45
CA ARG A 121 4.61 -23.64 5.89
C ARG A 121 3.56 -22.54 5.74
N PHE A 122 2.53 -22.76 4.93
CA PHE A 122 1.42 -21.85 4.65
C PHE A 122 0.08 -22.55 4.85
N PRO A 123 -0.41 -22.69 6.09
CA PRO A 123 -1.57 -23.53 6.37
C PRO A 123 -2.87 -23.07 5.70
N ALA A 124 -2.97 -21.79 5.33
CA ALA A 124 -4.09 -21.26 4.54
C ALA A 124 -4.24 -21.95 3.16
N THR A 125 -3.18 -22.53 2.61
CA THR A 125 -3.22 -23.22 1.31
C THR A 125 -4.12 -24.45 1.31
N ALA A 126 -4.28 -25.11 2.47
CA ALA A 126 -5.18 -26.26 2.62
C ALA A 126 -6.66 -25.84 2.79
N MET A 127 -6.91 -24.55 3.09
CA MET A 127 -8.26 -24.01 3.30
C MET A 127 -8.84 -23.39 2.02
N LEU A 128 -7.97 -22.90 1.14
CA LEU A 128 -8.33 -22.25 -0.11
C LEU A 128 -8.38 -23.25 -1.26
N ASN A 129 -9.31 -23.04 -2.19
CA ASN A 129 -9.41 -23.79 -3.44
C ASN A 129 -8.91 -22.91 -4.60
N PRO A 130 -8.32 -23.50 -5.66
CA PRO A 130 -8.08 -22.77 -6.90
C PRO A 130 -9.37 -22.13 -7.42
N GLY A 131 -9.31 -20.84 -7.79
CA GLY A 131 -10.45 -20.07 -8.27
C GLY A 131 -11.23 -19.35 -7.17
N ASP A 132 -10.89 -19.56 -5.90
CA ASP A 132 -11.38 -18.70 -4.81
C ASP A 132 -10.97 -17.25 -5.03
N ALA A 133 -11.82 -16.29 -4.68
CA ALA A 133 -11.49 -14.88 -4.74
C ALA A 133 -11.69 -14.19 -3.39
N ILE A 134 -10.66 -13.50 -2.89
CA ILE A 134 -10.75 -12.76 -1.63
C ILE A 134 -11.40 -11.40 -1.92
N ALA A 135 -12.55 -11.14 -1.29
CA ALA A 135 -13.33 -9.91 -1.49
C ALA A 135 -13.11 -8.87 -0.37
N LEU A 136 -13.05 -9.33 0.88
CA LEU A 136 -12.89 -8.48 2.07
C LEU A 136 -11.80 -9.03 2.97
N ILE A 137 -11.11 -8.13 3.68
CA ILE A 137 -10.28 -8.46 4.85
C ILE A 137 -10.86 -7.73 6.07
N GLY A 138 -11.40 -8.49 7.03
CA GLY A 138 -12.30 -7.94 8.04
C GLY A 138 -13.45 -7.19 7.35
N ASP A 139 -13.62 -5.92 7.71
CA ASP A 139 -14.63 -5.03 7.11
C ASP A 139 -14.07 -4.17 5.95
N THR A 140 -12.81 -4.40 5.55
CA THR A 140 -12.15 -3.58 4.52
C THR A 140 -12.28 -4.23 3.15
N MET A 141 -12.86 -3.48 2.22
CA MET A 141 -12.93 -3.86 0.80
C MET A 141 -11.58 -3.71 0.11
N LEU A 142 -11.22 -4.71 -0.68
CA LEU A 142 -10.00 -4.71 -1.47
C LEU A 142 -10.24 -4.03 -2.83
N ILE A 143 -9.38 -3.08 -3.18
CA ILE A 143 -9.45 -2.38 -4.48
C ILE A 143 -8.61 -3.11 -5.52
N ASP A 144 -7.43 -3.57 -5.12
CA ASP A 144 -6.43 -4.16 -6.00
C ASP A 144 -5.55 -5.18 -5.24
N SER A 145 -4.72 -5.92 -5.99
CA SER A 145 -3.78 -6.87 -5.37
C SER A 145 -2.73 -6.21 -4.48
N PHE A 146 -2.52 -4.89 -4.60
CA PHE A 146 -1.60 -4.15 -3.75
C PHE A 146 -2.19 -4.00 -2.34
N ASP A 147 -3.48 -3.70 -2.21
CA ASP A 147 -4.18 -3.64 -0.92
C ASP A 147 -4.19 -5.00 -0.22
N LEU A 148 -4.48 -6.10 -0.95
CA LEU A 148 -4.46 -7.44 -0.39
C LEU A 148 -3.07 -7.81 0.13
N ARG A 149 -2.01 -7.52 -0.65
CA ARG A 149 -0.63 -7.73 -0.21
C ARG A 149 -0.32 -6.93 1.04
N ALA A 150 -0.70 -5.65 1.08
CA ALA A 150 -0.44 -4.81 2.24
C ALA A 150 -1.14 -5.35 3.50
N GLN A 151 -2.38 -5.85 3.36
CA GLN A 151 -3.11 -6.49 4.44
C GLN A 151 -2.37 -7.74 4.97
N ILE A 152 -1.90 -8.62 4.08
CA ILE A 152 -1.12 -9.81 4.47
C ILE A 152 0.17 -9.39 5.19
N LEU A 153 0.92 -8.46 4.62
CA LEU A 153 2.23 -8.03 5.13
C LEU A 153 2.16 -7.22 6.42
N SER A 154 1.00 -6.62 6.74
CA SER A 154 0.79 -5.89 8.00
C SER A 154 0.80 -6.79 9.25
N ARG A 155 0.76 -8.11 9.06
CA ARG A 155 0.66 -9.17 10.07
C ARG A 155 2.00 -9.88 10.28
N VAL A 156 2.17 -10.52 11.43
CA VAL A 156 3.33 -11.40 11.69
C VAL A 156 3.03 -12.84 11.29
N PRO A 157 4.06 -13.67 11.04
CA PRO A 157 3.87 -15.11 10.90
C PRO A 157 3.11 -15.71 12.09
N GLY A 158 2.16 -16.59 11.82
CA GLY A 158 1.29 -17.21 12.83
C GLY A 158 0.01 -16.44 13.16
N GLU A 159 -0.11 -15.15 12.79
CA GLU A 159 -1.39 -14.43 12.88
C GLU A 159 -2.42 -14.98 11.88
N THR A 160 -3.71 -14.75 12.14
CA THR A 160 -4.79 -15.02 11.21
C THR A 160 -5.20 -13.79 10.41
N LEU A 161 -5.59 -14.02 9.17
CA LEU A 161 -6.15 -13.04 8.25
C LEU A 161 -7.66 -13.29 8.13
N PRO A 162 -8.52 -12.49 8.77
CA PRO A 162 -9.97 -12.63 8.63
C PRO A 162 -10.37 -12.20 7.24
N ALA A 163 -10.78 -13.14 6.40
CA ALA A 163 -11.09 -12.92 4.99
C ALA A 163 -12.53 -13.33 4.68
N THR A 164 -13.19 -12.57 3.81
CA THR A 164 -14.40 -13.04 3.13
C THR A 164 -14.01 -13.51 1.74
N VAL A 165 -14.16 -14.81 1.50
CA VAL A 165 -13.81 -15.50 0.25
C VAL A 165 -15.07 -15.74 -0.56
N LEU A 166 -15.06 -15.37 -1.83
CA LEU A 166 -16.07 -15.73 -2.81
C LEU A 166 -15.68 -17.07 -3.44
N ARG A 167 -16.50 -18.10 -3.22
CA ARG A 167 -16.31 -19.45 -3.75
C ARG A 167 -17.60 -19.91 -4.41
N ASN A 168 -17.55 -20.25 -5.70
CA ASN A 168 -18.72 -20.70 -6.47
C ASN A 168 -19.95 -19.76 -6.36
N GLY A 169 -19.71 -18.45 -6.24
CA GLY A 169 -20.78 -17.44 -6.09
C GLY A 169 -21.25 -17.20 -4.65
N GLU A 170 -20.74 -17.95 -3.67
CA GLU A 170 -21.08 -17.80 -2.25
C GLU A 170 -19.96 -17.10 -1.47
N TYR A 171 -20.34 -16.24 -0.52
CA TYR A 171 -19.40 -15.57 0.37
C TYR A 171 -19.20 -16.39 1.64
N LEU A 172 -17.95 -16.78 1.91
CA LEU A 172 -17.52 -17.56 3.06
C LEU A 172 -16.62 -16.70 3.94
N GLN A 173 -16.92 -16.61 5.23
CA GLN A 173 -16.01 -16.00 6.21
C GLN A 173 -14.99 -17.03 6.67
N MET A 174 -13.71 -16.69 6.60
CA MET A 174 -12.61 -17.60 6.88
C MET A 174 -11.50 -16.87 7.64
N ASP A 175 -10.93 -17.50 8.67
CA ASP A 175 -9.72 -17.03 9.34
C ASP A 175 -8.51 -17.77 8.78
N LEU A 176 -7.78 -17.11 7.87
CA LEU A 176 -6.69 -17.73 7.13
C LEU A 176 -5.36 -17.60 7.91
N PRO A 177 -4.77 -18.68 8.44
CA PRO A 177 -3.50 -18.62 9.17
C PRO A 177 -2.33 -18.27 8.24
N LEU A 178 -1.47 -17.35 8.67
CA LEU A 178 -0.34 -16.88 7.89
C LEU A 178 0.94 -17.62 8.23
N GLY A 179 1.67 -18.04 7.20
CA GLY A 179 3.06 -18.50 7.29
C GLY A 179 4.06 -17.36 7.33
N SER A 180 5.34 -17.66 7.12
CA SER A 180 6.40 -16.64 7.01
C SER A 180 6.63 -16.20 5.56
N LEU A 181 6.64 -14.89 5.32
CA LEU A 181 7.02 -14.31 4.01
C LEU A 181 8.40 -14.78 3.54
N GLU A 182 9.34 -14.97 4.47
CA GLU A 182 10.71 -15.39 4.14
C GLU A 182 10.78 -16.81 3.55
N GLN A 183 9.76 -17.62 3.79
CA GLN A 183 9.66 -18.99 3.28
C GLN A 183 9.01 -19.06 1.88
N LEU A 184 8.48 -17.95 1.35
CA LEU A 184 7.88 -17.91 0.02
C LEU A 184 8.96 -17.93 -1.06
N THR A 185 8.97 -19.00 -1.87
CA THR A 185 9.81 -19.06 -3.07
C THR A 185 9.30 -18.05 -4.10
N GLY A 186 10.13 -17.08 -4.48
CA GLY A 186 9.74 -16.05 -5.44
C GLY A 186 8.90 -14.92 -4.84
N ALA A 187 8.96 -14.70 -3.52
CA ALA A 187 8.35 -13.54 -2.90
C ALA A 187 8.76 -12.26 -3.64
N ALA A 188 7.75 -11.50 -4.10
CA ALA A 188 7.99 -10.19 -4.68
C ALA A 188 8.77 -9.35 -3.67
N ARG A 189 9.81 -8.65 -4.15
CA ARG A 189 10.57 -7.73 -3.30
C ARG A 189 9.60 -6.73 -2.68
N LEU A 190 9.72 -6.57 -1.37
CA LEU A 190 8.97 -5.56 -0.64
C LEU A 190 9.47 -4.18 -1.04
N ASP A 191 8.70 -3.47 -1.86
CA ASP A 191 8.99 -2.09 -2.20
C ASP A 191 8.59 -1.14 -1.05
N LYS A 192 9.15 0.07 -1.07
CA LYS A 192 8.91 1.07 -0.02
C LYS A 192 7.43 1.48 0.07
N PRO A 193 6.69 1.70 -1.04
CA PRO A 193 5.27 2.03 -0.98
C PRO A 193 4.41 0.93 -0.33
N LEU A 194 4.63 -0.34 -0.68
CA LEU A 194 3.89 -1.47 -0.10
C LEU A 194 4.23 -1.64 1.38
N ALA A 195 5.51 -1.50 1.75
CA ALA A 195 5.94 -1.55 3.14
C ALA A 195 5.28 -0.47 4.00
N TRP A 196 5.25 0.76 3.48
CA TRP A 196 4.59 1.88 4.15
C TRP A 196 3.10 1.60 4.35
N ARG A 197 2.42 1.15 3.29
CA ARG A 197 0.99 0.82 3.38
C ARG A 197 0.70 -0.30 4.37
N ALA A 198 1.52 -1.35 4.37
CA ALA A 198 1.38 -2.46 5.31
C ALA A 198 1.61 -2.00 6.76
N LEU A 199 2.57 -1.10 7.00
CA LEU A 199 2.82 -0.52 8.31
C LEU A 199 1.67 0.36 8.80
N GLU A 200 1.08 1.20 7.92
CA GLU A 200 -0.13 1.96 8.25
C GLU A 200 -1.29 1.05 8.65
N LEU A 201 -1.51 -0.05 7.92
CA LEU A 201 -2.54 -1.03 8.26
C LEU A 201 -2.25 -1.70 9.61
N ARG A 202 -0.99 -1.98 9.93
CA ARG A 202 -0.57 -2.50 11.23
C ARG A 202 -0.91 -1.51 12.35
N TRP A 203 -0.56 -0.24 12.17
CA TRP A 203 -0.89 0.83 13.12
C TRP A 203 -2.38 0.98 13.32
N ALA A 204 -3.17 0.98 12.24
CA ALA A 204 -4.63 1.05 12.32
C ALA A 204 -5.21 -0.11 13.14
N ARG A 205 -4.71 -1.34 12.99
CA ARG A 205 -5.14 -2.49 13.80
C ARG A 205 -4.78 -2.34 15.28
N LYS A 206 -3.69 -1.65 15.60
CA LYS A 206 -3.26 -1.33 16.97
C LYS A 206 -3.94 -0.08 17.55
N GLY A 207 -4.84 0.57 16.79
CA GLY A 207 -5.46 1.83 17.20
C GLY A 207 -4.52 3.03 17.15
N ILE A 208 -3.34 2.90 16.53
CA ILE A 208 -2.41 4.00 16.30
C ILE A 208 -2.92 4.77 15.09
N VAL A 209 -3.61 5.86 15.34
CA VAL A 209 -4.03 6.80 14.30
C VAL A 209 -2.91 7.81 14.14
N LEU A 210 -2.09 7.64 13.10
CA LEU A 210 -1.29 8.77 12.64
C LEU A 210 -2.25 9.76 12.00
N GLU A 211 -2.39 10.92 12.62
CA GLU A 211 -2.90 12.07 11.91
C GLU A 211 -1.96 12.29 10.73
N THR A 212 -2.35 11.81 9.55
CA THR A 212 -1.82 12.37 8.32
C THR A 212 -2.26 13.81 8.38
N PRO A 213 -1.35 14.79 8.59
CA PRO A 213 -1.75 16.18 8.47
C PRO A 213 -2.44 16.27 7.13
N ASP A 214 -3.67 16.79 7.10
CA ASP A 214 -4.40 17.04 5.85
C ASP A 214 -3.37 17.59 4.89
N VAL A 215 -3.04 16.81 3.84
CA VAL A 215 -1.93 17.10 2.94
C VAL A 215 -1.98 18.59 2.67
N ILE A 216 -0.94 19.34 3.11
CA ILE A 216 -0.97 20.80 3.09
C ILE A 216 -1.39 21.19 1.67
N GLY A 217 -2.60 21.72 1.55
CA GLY A 217 -3.19 22.06 0.25
C GLY A 217 -4.16 21.08 -0.42
N GLN A 218 -4.85 20.16 0.27
CA GLN A 218 -6.04 19.53 -0.36
C GLN A 218 -7.13 20.55 -0.75
N LYS A 219 -7.14 21.73 -0.10
CA LYS A 219 -7.98 22.88 -0.45
C LYS A 219 -7.25 23.94 -1.29
N ILE A 220 -5.98 23.73 -1.61
CA ILE A 220 -5.14 24.66 -2.35
C ILE A 220 -4.87 24.02 -3.71
N ASN A 221 -5.55 24.49 -4.75
CA ASN A 221 -5.30 23.99 -6.11
C ASN A 221 -3.88 24.40 -6.57
N THR A 222 -3.39 23.79 -7.65
CA THR A 222 -2.04 24.03 -8.19
C THR A 222 -1.77 25.51 -8.42
N THR A 223 -2.78 26.28 -8.84
CA THR A 223 -2.68 27.73 -9.07
C THR A 223 -2.46 28.49 -7.77
N GLN A 224 -3.19 28.15 -6.71
CA GLN A 224 -3.02 28.77 -5.40
C GLN A 224 -1.66 28.40 -4.78
N TRP A 225 -1.17 27.18 -5.01
CA TRP A 225 0.18 26.77 -4.62
C TRP A 225 1.26 27.56 -5.37
N MET A 226 1.10 27.74 -6.69
CA MET A 226 2.02 28.56 -7.49
C MET A 226 2.00 30.02 -7.03
N ASN A 227 0.82 30.60 -6.81
CA ASN A 227 0.68 31.99 -6.37
C ASN A 227 1.26 32.19 -4.95
N ALA A 228 1.13 31.20 -4.05
CA ALA A 228 1.70 31.28 -2.71
C ALA A 228 3.24 31.17 -2.73
N ALA A 229 3.79 30.28 -3.58
CA ALA A 229 5.22 30.05 -3.65
C ALA A 229 5.98 31.15 -4.44
N PHE A 230 5.34 31.73 -5.46
CA PHE A 230 5.99 32.65 -6.40
C PHE A 230 5.38 34.07 -6.43
N GLY A 231 4.26 34.32 -5.73
CA GLY A 231 3.55 35.60 -5.79
C GLY A 231 3.04 35.92 -7.21
N ASP A 232 3.05 37.20 -7.57
CA ASP A 232 2.77 37.67 -8.94
C ASP A 232 3.94 37.44 -9.90
N ALA A 233 5.10 37.04 -9.38
CA ALA A 233 6.28 36.69 -10.17
C ALA A 233 6.17 35.25 -10.68
N ILE A 234 5.14 34.98 -11.49
CA ILE A 234 5.03 33.71 -12.21
C ILE A 234 6.29 33.60 -13.10
N PRO A 235 7.21 32.65 -12.87
CA PRO A 235 8.32 32.47 -13.78
C PRO A 235 7.72 32.22 -15.18
N PRO A 236 8.27 32.81 -16.25
CA PRO A 236 7.75 32.61 -17.60
C PRO A 236 7.61 31.11 -17.80
N SER A 237 6.38 30.67 -18.10
CA SER A 237 6.05 29.26 -18.30
C SER A 237 7.19 28.62 -19.09
N PRO A 238 7.87 27.58 -18.56
CA PRO A 238 8.93 26.92 -19.29
C PRO A 238 8.27 26.28 -20.50
N ARG A 239 8.26 27.03 -21.61
CA ARG A 239 7.89 26.55 -22.92
C ARG A 239 8.91 25.47 -23.25
N SER A 240 8.55 24.23 -22.97
CA SER A 240 9.21 23.08 -23.54
C SER A 240 9.25 23.32 -25.05
N PRO A 241 10.43 23.35 -25.70
CA PRO A 241 10.54 23.60 -27.14
C PRO A 241 9.79 22.57 -28.01
N LYS A 242 9.15 21.55 -27.41
CA LYS A 242 8.48 20.45 -28.10
C LYS A 242 7.09 20.08 -27.54
N GLY A 243 6.37 21.00 -26.90
CA GLY A 243 4.96 20.77 -26.51
C GLY A 243 4.73 19.67 -25.46
N ARG A 244 5.79 19.19 -24.77
CA ARG A 244 5.63 18.31 -23.61
C ARG A 244 5.49 19.17 -22.35
N LEU A 245 4.40 19.00 -21.61
CA LEU A 245 4.21 19.62 -20.30
C LEU A 245 5.39 19.26 -19.39
N THR A 246 6.20 20.25 -19.05
CA THR A 246 7.26 20.10 -18.06
C THR A 246 6.59 20.00 -16.70
N ALA A 247 6.57 18.81 -16.11
CA ALA A 247 6.14 18.65 -14.73
C ALA A 247 7.11 19.43 -13.83
N ALA A 248 6.60 20.40 -13.08
CA ALA A 248 7.37 21.04 -12.03
C ALA A 248 7.51 20.07 -10.85
N ILE A 249 8.75 19.70 -10.54
CA ILE A 249 9.08 18.88 -9.37
C ILE A 249 9.21 19.82 -8.18
N VAL A 250 8.26 19.80 -7.24
CA VAL A 250 8.43 20.43 -5.93
C VAL A 250 9.04 19.38 -5.00
N GLY A 251 10.34 19.47 -4.78
CA GLY A 251 11.06 18.61 -3.83
C GLY A 251 10.68 18.98 -2.40
N GLY A 252 10.00 18.07 -1.69
CA GLY A 252 9.63 18.28 -0.29
C GLY A 252 8.84 17.14 0.36
N ALA A 253 8.22 16.25 -0.42
CA ALA A 253 7.61 15.03 0.08
C ALA A 253 8.23 13.83 -0.64
N HIS A 254 8.48 12.72 0.07
CA HIS A 254 8.93 11.45 -0.50
C HIS A 254 7.89 10.76 -1.41
N GLN A 255 6.93 11.49 -1.98
CA GLN A 255 5.97 11.00 -2.95
C GLN A 255 6.10 11.80 -4.24
N ILE A 256 6.45 11.09 -5.31
CA ILE A 256 6.27 11.56 -6.68
C ILE A 256 4.76 11.68 -6.88
N VAL A 257 4.25 12.91 -6.95
CA VAL A 257 2.91 13.17 -7.46
C VAL A 257 3.02 13.14 -8.99
N THR A 258 2.95 11.95 -9.56
CA THR A 258 2.57 11.82 -10.97
C THR A 258 1.11 12.22 -11.07
N THR A 259 0.80 13.15 -11.97
CA THR A 259 -0.58 13.51 -12.35
C THR A 259 -1.21 12.31 -13.05
N GLY A 260 -1.71 11.38 -12.26
CA GLY A 260 -2.29 10.11 -12.69
C GLY A 260 -2.73 9.30 -11.47
N LEU A 261 -3.95 9.57 -11.00
CA LEU A 261 -4.73 8.67 -10.13
C LEU A 261 -4.14 8.31 -8.76
N THR A 262 -3.95 9.30 -7.88
CA THR A 262 -3.88 9.04 -6.43
C THR A 262 -5.07 9.69 -5.73
N ARG A 263 -6.18 8.96 -5.62
CA ARG A 263 -7.28 9.35 -4.72
C ARG A 263 -6.84 9.14 -3.27
N SER A 264 -7.11 10.13 -2.43
CA SER A 264 -7.01 10.01 -0.96
C SER A 264 -7.84 8.81 -0.49
N ARG A 265 -7.19 7.77 0.04
CA ARG A 265 -7.83 6.50 0.44
C ARG A 265 -8.32 6.62 1.89
N ARG A 266 -9.56 7.09 2.09
CA ARG A 266 -10.27 6.89 3.37
C ARG A 266 -10.69 5.43 3.50
N VAL A 267 -10.40 4.80 4.63
CA VAL A 267 -11.01 3.52 5.00
C VAL A 267 -12.49 3.79 5.28
N GLN A 268 -13.37 3.29 4.42
CA GLN A 268 -14.82 3.36 4.64
C GLN A 268 -15.24 2.11 5.42
N LEU A 269 -15.71 2.30 6.65
CA LEU A 269 -16.39 1.27 7.44
C LEU A 269 -17.86 1.20 6.99
N TRP A 270 -18.40 0.00 6.83
CA TRP A 270 -19.78 -0.22 6.38
C TRP A 270 -20.64 -0.75 7.52
N GLU A 271 -21.80 -0.14 7.75
CA GLU A 271 -22.73 -0.53 8.82
C GLU A 271 -23.43 -1.89 8.58
N SER A 272 -23.49 -2.37 7.32
CA SER A 272 -24.09 -3.67 7.00
C SER A 272 -23.62 -4.26 5.66
N VAL A 273 -23.72 -5.59 5.54
CA VAL A 273 -23.42 -6.34 4.30
C VAL A 273 -24.34 -5.93 3.14
N SER A 274 -25.58 -5.54 3.41
CA SER A 274 -26.52 -5.06 2.39
C SER A 274 -26.10 -3.70 1.84
N ASN A 275 -25.72 -2.76 2.72
CA ASN A 275 -25.17 -1.47 2.31
C ASN A 275 -23.85 -1.66 1.54
N PHE A 276 -23.03 -2.63 1.95
CA PHE A 276 -21.83 -3.01 1.22
C PHE A 276 -22.17 -3.49 -0.20
N LYS A 277 -23.07 -4.46 -0.37
CA LYS A 277 -23.49 -4.96 -1.70
C LYS A 277 -23.99 -3.84 -2.60
N GLN A 278 -24.83 -2.96 -2.07
CA GLN A 278 -25.35 -1.81 -2.81
C GLN A 278 -24.23 -0.85 -3.22
N LYS A 279 -23.31 -0.52 -2.31
CA LYS A 279 -22.20 0.38 -2.65
C LYS A 279 -21.16 -0.26 -3.56
N LEU A 280 -20.98 -1.58 -3.45
CA LEU A 280 -20.17 -2.38 -4.37
C LEU A 280 -20.75 -2.26 -5.77
N PHE A 281 -22.06 -2.39 -5.91
CA PHE A 281 -22.77 -2.20 -7.17
C PHE A 281 -22.60 -0.76 -7.70
N GLU A 282 -22.78 0.26 -6.84
CA GLU A 282 -22.56 1.67 -7.22
C GLU A 282 -21.10 1.93 -7.66
N ASN A 283 -20.13 1.47 -6.89
CA ASN A 283 -18.70 1.61 -7.18
C ASN A 283 -18.31 0.81 -8.42
N ARG A 284 -18.83 -0.40 -8.61
CA ARG A 284 -18.66 -1.19 -9.82
C ARG A 284 -19.21 -0.43 -11.01
N THR A 285 -20.40 0.16 -10.90
CA THR A 285 -20.98 1.00 -11.96
C THR A 285 -20.08 2.20 -12.29
N VAL A 286 -19.48 2.84 -11.28
CA VAL A 286 -18.53 3.95 -11.47
C VAL A 286 -17.23 3.49 -12.11
N LEU A 287 -16.66 2.36 -11.67
CA LEU A 287 -15.45 1.77 -12.24
C LEU A 287 -15.68 1.36 -13.70
N LEU A 288 -16.78 0.67 -13.98
CA LEU A 288 -17.21 0.31 -15.32
C LEU A 288 -17.38 1.55 -16.20
N ARG A 289 -17.99 2.62 -15.68
CA ARG A 289 -18.12 3.90 -16.41
C ARG A 289 -16.76 4.51 -16.72
N ASN A 290 -15.83 4.54 -15.76
CA ASN A 290 -14.48 5.08 -15.97
C ASN A 290 -13.70 4.23 -16.98
N GLN A 291 -13.84 2.91 -16.94
CA GLN A 291 -13.20 1.99 -17.85
C GLN A 291 -13.75 2.15 -19.28
N VAL A 292 -15.07 2.26 -19.44
CA VAL A 292 -15.70 2.59 -20.73
C VAL A 292 -15.22 3.95 -21.25
N SER A 293 -15.11 4.97 -20.39
CA SER A 293 -14.57 6.28 -20.79
C SER A 293 -13.12 6.20 -21.26
N LEU A 294 -12.28 5.41 -20.58
CA LEU A 294 -10.88 5.19 -20.97
C LEU A 294 -10.77 4.45 -22.31
N LEU A 295 -11.55 3.38 -22.49
CA LEU A 295 -11.58 2.60 -23.74
C LEU A 295 -12.03 3.48 -24.92
N LYS A 296 -13.04 4.32 -24.73
CA LYS A 296 -13.47 5.30 -25.74
C LYS A 296 -12.38 6.30 -26.09
N ALA A 297 -11.67 6.83 -25.10
CA ALA A 297 -10.55 7.75 -25.33
C ALA A 297 -9.42 7.08 -26.13
N ASN A 298 -9.05 5.85 -25.78
CA ASN A 298 -8.05 5.08 -26.51
C ASN A 298 -8.48 4.82 -27.96
N ARG A 299 -9.74 4.46 -28.19
CA ARG A 299 -10.31 4.29 -29.54
C ARG A 299 -10.14 5.55 -30.38
N THR A 300 -10.50 6.72 -29.84
CA THR A 300 -10.32 8.00 -30.54
C THR A 300 -8.85 8.31 -30.89
N VAL A 301 -7.91 7.94 -30.01
CA VAL A 301 -6.47 8.08 -30.30
C VAL A 301 -6.05 7.18 -31.47
N TYR A 302 -6.52 5.93 -31.50
CA TYR A 302 -6.20 5.00 -32.59
C TYR A 302 -6.87 5.39 -33.91
N GLU A 303 -8.11 5.86 -33.88
CA GLU A 303 -8.80 6.42 -35.06
C GLU A 303 -8.01 7.61 -35.66
N HIS A 304 -7.48 8.49 -34.80
CA HIS A 304 -6.63 9.59 -35.25
C HIS A 304 -5.28 9.12 -35.81
N GLN A 305 -4.68 8.08 -35.22
CA GLN A 305 -3.44 7.50 -35.75
C GLN A 305 -3.68 6.88 -37.13
N LEU A 306 -4.79 6.16 -37.30
CA LEU A 306 -5.20 5.59 -38.58
C LEU A 306 -5.39 6.69 -39.64
N ALA A 307 -6.13 7.76 -39.31
CA ALA A 307 -6.34 8.88 -40.23
C ALA A 307 -5.02 9.58 -40.63
N ASN A 308 -4.07 9.72 -39.69
CA ASN A 308 -2.75 10.28 -39.97
C ASN A 308 -1.92 9.36 -40.87
N LEU A 309 -2.01 8.06 -40.66
CA LEU A 309 -1.36 7.07 -41.51
C LEU A 309 -1.92 7.18 -42.93
N GLU A 310 -3.23 7.10 -43.10
CA GLU A 310 -3.88 7.19 -44.42
C GLU A 310 -3.51 8.48 -45.19
N ALA A 311 -3.26 9.58 -44.48
CA ALA A 311 -2.82 10.84 -45.08
C ALA A 311 -1.33 10.88 -45.45
N GLY A 312 -0.48 10.09 -44.80
CA GLY A 312 0.98 10.05 -44.97
C GLY A 312 1.44 8.95 -45.92
N SER A 313 1.18 9.10 -47.22
CA SER A 313 1.54 8.11 -48.24
C SER A 313 2.91 8.38 -48.88
N SER A 314 3.91 7.55 -48.57
CA SER A 314 5.13 7.44 -49.42
C SER A 314 5.95 6.14 -49.29
N GLU A 315 5.77 5.27 -48.28
CA GLU A 315 6.44 3.96 -48.21
C GLU A 315 5.45 2.79 -47.99
N HIS A 316 5.06 2.10 -49.07
CA HIS A 316 3.92 1.17 -49.10
C HIS A 316 4.01 -0.02 -48.12
N SER A 317 5.16 -0.69 -47.96
CA SER A 317 5.20 -1.97 -47.22
C SER A 317 5.13 -1.84 -45.70
N ILE A 318 5.79 -0.84 -45.12
CA ILE A 318 5.73 -0.60 -43.66
C ILE A 318 4.36 -0.01 -43.32
N HIS A 319 3.80 0.78 -44.23
CA HIS A 319 2.52 1.43 -44.04
C HIS A 319 1.35 0.45 -43.83
N GLU A 320 1.25 -0.57 -44.68
CA GLU A 320 0.17 -1.57 -44.60
C GLU A 320 0.19 -2.38 -43.29
N GLU A 321 1.39 -2.74 -42.80
CA GLU A 321 1.52 -3.50 -41.55
C GLU A 321 1.06 -2.66 -40.34
N TYR A 322 1.43 -1.38 -40.30
CA TYR A 322 1.00 -0.48 -39.23
C TYR A 322 -0.50 -0.18 -39.28
N VAL A 323 -1.08 0.02 -40.46
CA VAL A 323 -2.53 0.18 -40.62
C VAL A 323 -3.26 -1.05 -40.10
N ARG A 324 -2.83 -2.25 -40.49
CA ARG A 324 -3.42 -3.51 -40.02
C ARG A 324 -3.34 -3.67 -38.49
N LEU A 325 -2.22 -3.31 -37.89
CA LEU A 325 -2.04 -3.36 -36.43
C LEU A 325 -3.03 -2.44 -35.70
N VAL A 326 -3.16 -1.20 -36.16
CA VAL A 326 -4.07 -0.21 -35.54
C VAL A 326 -5.54 -0.63 -35.71
N THR A 327 -5.93 -1.15 -36.88
CA THR A 327 -7.28 -1.68 -37.11
C THR A 327 -7.62 -2.82 -36.14
N ASN A 328 -6.71 -3.79 -35.97
CA ASN A 328 -6.91 -4.88 -35.01
C ASN A 328 -7.07 -4.38 -33.57
N GLN A 329 -6.36 -3.30 -33.19
CA GLN A 329 -6.50 -2.69 -31.87
C GLN A 329 -7.86 -2.00 -31.69
N ILE A 330 -8.39 -1.36 -32.73
CA ILE A 330 -9.74 -0.77 -32.71
C ILE A 330 -10.80 -1.86 -32.55
N GLU A 331 -10.71 -2.95 -33.32
CA GLU A 331 -11.66 -4.07 -33.25
C GLU A 331 -11.68 -4.72 -31.85
N GLU A 332 -10.52 -4.92 -31.23
CA GLU A 332 -10.43 -5.46 -29.86
C GLU A 332 -11.06 -4.51 -28.82
N LEU A 333 -10.85 -3.20 -28.96
CA LEU A 333 -11.49 -2.21 -28.09
C LEU A 333 -13.02 -2.18 -28.25
N GLU A 334 -13.53 -2.35 -29.46
CA GLU A 334 -14.98 -2.43 -29.73
C GLU A 334 -15.58 -3.68 -29.08
N LYS A 335 -14.92 -4.83 -29.22
CA LYS A 335 -15.34 -6.07 -28.55
C LYS A 335 -15.38 -5.93 -27.03
N GLN A 336 -14.40 -5.26 -26.42
CA GLN A 336 -14.41 -4.99 -24.99
C GLN A 336 -15.56 -4.05 -24.60
N LEU A 337 -15.82 -3.01 -25.38
CA LEU A 337 -16.95 -2.10 -25.15
C LEU A 337 -18.30 -2.83 -25.21
N ASP A 338 -18.49 -3.72 -26.17
CA ASP A 338 -19.71 -4.52 -26.31
C ASP A 338 -19.91 -5.47 -25.13
N GLN A 339 -18.83 -6.12 -24.66
CA GLN A 339 -18.87 -6.95 -23.45
C GLN A 339 -19.29 -6.12 -22.22
N TYR A 340 -18.76 -4.91 -22.06
CA TYR A 340 -19.16 -4.02 -20.97
C TYR A 340 -20.60 -3.54 -21.07
N GLN A 341 -21.09 -3.29 -22.29
CA GLN A 341 -22.47 -2.91 -22.52
C GLN A 341 -23.42 -4.07 -22.17
N ALA A 342 -23.09 -5.30 -22.57
CA ALA A 342 -23.86 -6.49 -22.23
C ALA A 342 -23.94 -6.72 -20.72
N ILE A 343 -22.83 -6.56 -19.98
CA ILE A 343 -22.82 -6.64 -18.51
C ILE A 343 -23.77 -5.60 -17.91
N LYS A 344 -23.71 -4.36 -18.41
CA LYS A 344 -24.55 -3.26 -17.92
C LYS A 344 -26.04 -3.49 -18.20
N ASP A 345 -26.39 -4.12 -19.31
CA ASP A 345 -27.78 -4.41 -19.68
C ASP A 345 -28.36 -5.55 -18.83
N VAL A 346 -27.56 -6.58 -18.53
CA VAL A 346 -27.93 -7.63 -17.56
C VAL A 346 -28.13 -7.04 -16.16
N GLU A 347 -27.26 -6.13 -15.71
CA GLU A 347 -27.39 -5.48 -14.40
C GLU A 347 -28.60 -4.54 -14.27
N ARG A 348 -29.18 -4.05 -15.39
CA ARG A 348 -30.37 -3.19 -15.39
C ARG A 348 -31.69 -3.95 -15.29
N ASN A 349 -31.71 -5.23 -15.68
CA ASN A 349 -32.87 -6.11 -15.64
C ASN A 349 -32.55 -7.36 -14.78
N PRO A 350 -32.39 -7.20 -13.45
CA PRO A 350 -32.03 -8.29 -12.54
C PRO A 350 -33.08 -9.39 -12.41
#